data_AF-A0AAV3RLB3-F1
#
_entry.id   AF-A0AAV3RLB3-F1
#
_cell.length_a   1.000
_cell.length_b   1.000
_cell.length_c   1.000
_cell.angle_alpha   90.00
_cell.angle_beta   90.00
_cell.angle_gamma   90.00
#
_symmetry.space_group_name_H-M   'P 1'
#
loop_
_entity.id
_entity.type
_entity.pdbx_description
1 polymer ?
#
loop_
_entity_poly.entity_id
_entity_poly.type
_entity_poly.pdbx_seq_one_letter_code
_entity_poly.pdbx_strand_id
1 'polypeptide(L)'
;MTYSVKWIPTDIAFARRFDVYLDYPFFEHQIHWFSIFNSFMMVIFLTGLVSMILMRTLRNDYAKYAREDDDLETLEGDVSEESGWKLFHGDVFRSPRNLVLLSAVVGTGSQLALLVLLVILRGSIVTSFIVCYALTSFISGYVSGGMYSRNGGKSWIKSMILTASLFPFLGLGIGFALNTVAIFCGSLAAIPFVVFVIWAFISFPLALLGTVVGRNWSAAPNNPFRDGRVGSIFIEMYFVFTSFWNYKVY
;
A
#
# COMPACT_ATOMS: atom_id res chain seq x y z
N MET A 1 44.70 12.22 -15.26
CA MET A 1 44.87 12.53 -13.82
C MET A 1 45.92 11.59 -13.27
N THR A 2 47.05 12.11 -12.80
CA THR A 2 48.11 11.34 -12.14
C THR A 2 48.00 11.58 -10.64
N TYR A 3 47.82 10.51 -9.87
CA TYR A 3 47.81 10.58 -8.41
C TYR A 3 49.18 10.16 -7.87
N SER A 4 49.60 10.77 -6.77
CA SER A 4 50.82 10.43 -6.05
C SER A 4 50.45 9.89 -4.68
N VAL A 5 51.00 8.73 -4.32
CA VAL A 5 50.78 8.09 -3.02
C VAL A 5 52.08 8.12 -2.25
N LYS A 6 52.00 8.57 -1.00
CA LYS A 6 53.12 8.55 -0.06
C LYS A 6 52.78 7.57 1.07
N TRP A 7 53.49 6.45 1.12
CA TRP A 7 53.29 5.43 2.15
C TRP A 7 54.02 5.82 3.43
N ILE A 8 53.35 5.68 4.57
CA ILE A 8 53.91 5.93 5.90
C ILE A 8 53.76 4.63 6.71
N PRO A 9 54.82 4.11 7.34
CA PRO A 9 54.72 2.92 8.16
C PRO A 9 53.89 3.18 9.42
N THR A 10 53.12 2.17 9.86
CA THR A 10 52.32 2.24 11.08
C THR A 10 52.41 0.92 11.85
N ASP A 11 52.52 1.03 13.17
CA ASP A 11 52.66 -0.09 14.12
C ASP A 11 51.31 -0.77 14.45
N ILE A 12 50.21 -0.26 13.91
CA ILE A 12 48.87 -0.83 14.13
C ILE A 12 48.68 -2.06 13.23
N ALA A 13 48.32 -3.19 13.85
CA ALA A 13 48.00 -4.43 13.14
C ALA A 13 46.85 -4.20 12.13
N PHE A 14 46.97 -4.75 10.92
CA PHE A 14 46.04 -4.49 9.79
C PHE A 14 44.57 -4.62 10.17
N ALA A 15 44.22 -5.65 10.96
CA ALA A 15 42.85 -5.90 11.42
C ALA A 15 42.25 -4.79 12.30
N ARG A 16 43.08 -4.00 12.99
CA ARG A 16 42.66 -2.92 13.92
C ARG A 16 42.82 -1.52 13.34
N ARG A 17 43.28 -1.38 12.08
CA ARG A 17 43.49 -0.07 11.45
C ARG A 17 42.19 0.68 11.16
N PHE A 18 41.10 -0.06 10.96
CA PHE A 18 39.78 0.53 10.73
C PHE A 18 39.07 0.99 12.01
N ASP A 19 39.53 0.54 13.18
CA ASP A 19 38.91 0.86 14.47
C ASP A 19 38.97 2.36 14.80
N VAL A 20 40.01 3.06 14.33
CA VAL A 20 40.16 4.53 14.47
C VAL A 20 39.04 5.30 13.77
N TYR A 21 38.45 4.74 12.71
CA TYR A 21 37.31 5.34 12.02
C TYR A 21 35.96 4.95 12.65
N LEU A 22 35.96 3.98 13.57
CA LEU A 22 34.80 3.54 14.34
C LEU A 22 34.72 4.24 15.70
N ASP A 23 35.72 5.04 16.06
CA ASP A 23 35.74 5.79 17.32
C ASP A 23 34.62 6.86 17.33
N TYR A 24 33.67 6.61 18.24
CA TYR A 24 32.43 7.33 18.47
C TYR A 24 32.53 8.81 18.93
N PRO A 25 33.65 9.35 19.48
CA PRO A 25 33.68 10.73 19.96
C PRO A 25 33.63 11.80 18.85
N PHE A 26 33.88 11.43 17.59
CA PHE A 26 33.81 12.39 16.48
C PHE A 26 32.38 12.86 16.17
N PHE A 27 31.36 12.15 16.66
CA PHE A 27 29.94 12.44 16.43
C PHE A 27 29.18 12.86 17.71
N GLU A 28 29.86 13.43 18.71
CA GLU A 28 29.20 14.03 19.90
C GLU A 28 28.28 15.21 19.48
N HIS A 29 26.99 14.97 19.22
CA HIS A 29 25.84 14.87 20.13
C HIS A 29 25.25 16.18 20.70
N GLN A 30 25.80 17.37 20.43
CA GLN A 30 25.18 18.63 20.92
C GLN A 30 24.48 19.45 19.82
N ILE A 31 24.90 19.34 18.55
CA ILE A 31 24.41 20.22 17.47
C ILE A 31 23.20 19.62 16.72
N HIS A 32 23.04 18.30 16.71
CA HIS A 32 21.99 17.65 15.90
C HIS A 32 20.58 17.78 16.50
N TRP A 33 20.47 17.77 17.83
CA TRP A 33 19.17 17.94 18.51
C TRP A 33 18.63 19.37 18.35
N PHE A 34 19.52 20.36 18.26
CA PHE A 34 19.15 21.75 18.01
C PHE A 34 18.55 21.96 16.61
N SER A 35 19.10 21.31 15.57
CA SER A 35 18.53 21.40 14.21
C SER A 35 17.18 20.68 14.11
N ILE A 36 17.02 19.55 14.81
CA ILE A 36 15.76 18.80 14.90
C ILE A 36 14.69 19.67 15.59
N PHE A 37 15.02 20.30 16.73
CA PHE A 37 14.10 21.18 17.43
C PHE A 37 13.70 22.41 16.60
N ASN A 38 14.68 23.05 15.94
CA ASN A 38 14.43 24.20 15.06
C ASN A 38 13.49 23.86 13.89
N SER A 39 13.69 22.69 13.26
CA SER A 39 12.79 22.22 12.20
C SER A 39 11.40 21.87 12.74
N PHE A 40 11.32 21.23 13.90
CA PHE A 40 10.07 20.87 14.55
C PHE A 40 9.21 22.10 14.92
N MET A 41 9.82 23.15 15.47
CA MET A 41 9.14 24.43 15.77
C MET A 41 8.55 25.07 14.52
N MET A 42 9.28 25.03 13.40
CA MET A 42 8.84 25.58 12.11
C MET A 42 7.60 24.83 11.58
N VAL A 43 7.56 23.50 11.72
CA VAL A 43 6.42 22.68 11.31
C VAL A 43 5.18 22.96 12.15
N ILE A 44 5.31 23.10 13.48
CA ILE A 44 4.19 23.47 14.36
C ILE A 44 3.65 24.85 13.99
N PHE A 45 4.55 25.82 13.77
CA PHE A 45 4.15 27.18 13.40
C PHE A 45 3.39 27.22 12.07
N LEU A 46 3.90 26.53 11.04
CA LEU A 46 3.25 26.46 9.74
C LEU A 46 1.89 25.76 9.82
N THR A 47 1.81 24.66 10.56
CA THR A 47 0.55 23.91 10.76
C THR A 47 -0.48 24.76 11.50
N GLY A 48 -0.07 25.52 12.51
CA GLY A 48 -0.94 26.45 13.24
C GLY A 48 -1.48 27.57 12.37
N LEU A 49 -0.63 28.19 11.54
CA LEU A 49 -1.06 29.21 10.56
C LEU A 49 -2.06 28.65 9.56
N VAL A 50 -1.78 27.49 8.97
CA VAL A 50 -2.69 26.83 8.02
C VAL A 50 -4.02 26.49 8.71
N SER A 51 -3.99 25.94 9.93
CA SER A 51 -5.20 25.64 10.69
C SER A 51 -6.01 26.88 11.03
N MET A 52 -5.37 28.02 11.35
CA MET A 52 -6.05 29.27 11.63
C MET A 52 -6.74 29.84 10.38
N ILE A 53 -6.06 29.78 9.23
CA ILE A 53 -6.64 30.20 7.94
C ILE A 53 -7.84 29.30 7.61
N LEU A 54 -7.68 27.98 7.72
CA LEU A 54 -8.75 27.02 7.47
C LEU A 54 -9.94 27.23 8.41
N MET A 55 -9.70 27.47 9.70
CA MET A 55 -10.78 27.76 10.64
C MET A 55 -11.48 29.08 10.35
N ARG A 56 -10.74 30.09 9.88
CA ARG A 56 -11.31 31.36 9.48
C ARG A 56 -12.20 31.21 8.24
N THR A 57 -11.78 30.43 7.25
CA THR A 57 -12.60 30.13 6.07
C THR A 57 -13.79 29.27 6.43
N LEU A 58 -13.61 28.20 7.21
CA LEU A 58 -14.71 27.33 7.65
C LEU A 58 -15.74 28.06 8.50
N ARG A 59 -15.33 28.95 9.42
CA ARG A 59 -16.27 29.75 10.19
C ARG A 59 -17.04 30.74 9.30
N ASN A 60 -16.37 31.33 8.31
CA ASN A 60 -17.01 32.24 7.37
C ASN A 60 -18.00 31.50 6.46
N ASP A 61 -17.64 30.32 5.98
CA ASP A 61 -18.50 29.46 5.17
C ASP A 61 -19.67 28.93 6.01
N TYR A 62 -19.43 28.45 7.23
CA TYR A 62 -20.49 27.99 8.14
C TYR A 62 -21.46 29.12 8.50
N ALA A 63 -20.96 30.32 8.78
CA ALA A 63 -21.81 31.48 9.06
C ALA A 63 -22.63 31.90 7.82
N LYS A 64 -22.08 31.71 6.62
CA LYS A 64 -22.80 31.94 5.36
C LYS A 64 -23.90 30.89 5.15
N TYR A 65 -23.61 29.62 5.38
CA TYR A 65 -24.61 28.54 5.28
C TYR A 65 -25.70 28.66 6.34
N ALA A 66 -25.37 28.99 7.59
CA ALA A 66 -26.37 29.19 8.64
C ALA A 66 -27.32 30.38 8.33
N ARG A 67 -26.85 31.38 7.57
CA ARG A 67 -27.70 32.48 7.09
C ARG A 67 -28.57 32.05 5.90
N GLU A 68 -28.00 31.26 5.00
CA GLU A 68 -28.76 30.66 3.90
C GLU A 68 -29.82 29.68 4.43
N ASP A 69 -29.56 28.87 5.46
CA ASP A 69 -30.53 27.99 6.11
C ASP A 69 -31.69 28.77 6.76
N ASP A 70 -31.44 29.90 7.46
CA ASP A 70 -32.51 30.75 8.02
C ASP A 70 -33.39 31.38 6.91
N ASP A 71 -32.79 31.76 5.77
CA ASP A 71 -33.51 32.30 4.61
C ASP A 71 -34.24 31.17 3.84
N LEU A 72 -33.70 29.95 3.86
CA LEU A 72 -34.19 28.77 3.16
C LEU A 72 -35.26 28.00 3.96
N GLU A 73 -35.28 28.10 5.30
CA GLU A 73 -36.35 27.56 6.18
C GLU A 73 -37.74 28.10 5.80
N THR A 74 -37.82 29.27 5.16
CA THR A 74 -39.08 29.80 4.62
C THR A 74 -39.52 29.18 3.28
N LEU A 75 -38.67 28.36 2.65
CA LEU A 75 -38.88 27.67 1.36
C LEU A 75 -38.68 26.13 1.42
N GLU A 76 -38.17 25.56 2.52
CA GLU A 76 -37.62 24.19 2.60
C GLU A 76 -38.57 23.07 3.10
N GLY A 77 -39.82 23.07 2.67
CA GLY A 77 -40.65 21.85 2.76
C GLY A 77 -40.14 20.70 1.86
N ASP A 78 -39.43 21.04 0.77
CA ASP A 78 -39.15 20.10 -0.34
C ASP A 78 -37.68 20.06 -0.83
N VAL A 79 -36.73 20.81 -0.25
CA VAL A 79 -35.33 20.91 -0.76
C VAL A 79 -34.30 20.17 0.13
N SER A 80 -34.76 19.37 1.10
CA SER A 80 -33.89 18.40 1.80
C SER A 80 -33.50 17.19 0.91
N GLU A 81 -33.31 17.42 -0.39
CA GLU A 81 -32.66 16.51 -1.32
C GLU A 81 -31.17 16.88 -1.41
N GLU A 82 -30.30 15.93 -1.04
CA GLU A 82 -28.92 15.85 -1.56
C GLU A 82 -27.91 16.93 -1.12
N SER A 83 -27.53 16.94 0.15
CA SER A 83 -26.24 17.51 0.57
C SER A 83 -25.12 16.85 -0.26
N GLY A 84 -24.49 17.60 -1.18
CA GLY A 84 -23.68 17.07 -2.30
C GLY A 84 -22.58 16.07 -1.94
N TRP A 85 -22.07 16.08 -0.71
CA TRP A 85 -21.16 15.06 -0.18
C TRP A 85 -21.75 13.63 -0.20
N LYS A 86 -23.08 13.48 -0.04
CA LYS A 86 -23.78 12.19 -0.17
C LYS A 86 -23.83 11.71 -1.62
N LEU A 87 -23.93 12.62 -2.59
CA LEU A 87 -23.84 12.30 -4.02
C LEU A 87 -22.43 11.84 -4.39
N PHE A 88 -21.39 12.52 -3.88
CA PHE A 88 -19.99 12.11 -4.07
C PHE A 88 -19.68 10.74 -3.46
N HIS A 89 -20.34 10.34 -2.37
CA HIS A 89 -20.16 9.02 -1.77
C HIS A 89 -20.61 7.88 -2.69
N GLY A 90 -21.64 8.11 -3.53
CA GLY A 90 -22.08 7.12 -4.54
C GLY A 90 -21.05 6.93 -5.66
N ASP A 91 -20.36 8.01 -6.05
CA ASP A 91 -19.39 8.00 -7.15
C ASP A 91 -17.97 7.57 -6.72
N VAL A 92 -17.52 7.93 -5.51
CA VAL A 92 -16.17 7.57 -5.00
C VAL A 92 -16.03 6.06 -4.78
N PHE A 93 -17.11 5.37 -4.40
CA PHE A 93 -17.09 3.93 -4.15
C PHE A 93 -17.65 3.10 -5.31
N ARG A 94 -17.78 3.72 -6.49
CA ARG A 94 -18.27 3.01 -7.67
C ARG A 94 -17.26 1.95 -8.11
N SER A 95 -17.77 0.75 -8.32
CA SER A 95 -16.98 -0.37 -8.81
C SER A 95 -16.27 -0.01 -10.13
N PRO A 96 -14.94 -0.19 -10.24
CA PRO A 96 -14.19 0.16 -11.44
C PRO A 96 -14.65 -0.68 -12.64
N ARG A 97 -14.60 -0.08 -13.83
CA ARG A 97 -15.10 -0.69 -15.10
C ARG A 97 -14.48 -2.07 -15.39
N ASN A 98 -13.21 -2.27 -15.03
CA ASN A 98 -12.45 -3.52 -15.21
C ASN A 98 -12.10 -4.20 -13.87
N LEU A 99 -13.10 -4.41 -13.01
CA LEU A 99 -12.93 -5.01 -11.67
C LEU A 99 -12.28 -6.40 -11.68
N VAL A 100 -12.58 -7.21 -12.71
CA VAL A 100 -11.98 -8.54 -12.90
C VAL A 100 -10.46 -8.44 -13.02
N LEU A 101 -9.96 -7.57 -13.91
CA LEU A 101 -8.53 -7.38 -14.14
C LEU A 101 -7.83 -6.80 -12.91
N LEU A 102 -8.43 -5.79 -12.29
CA LEU A 102 -7.88 -5.18 -11.07
C LEU A 102 -7.74 -6.22 -9.94
N SER A 103 -8.77 -7.03 -9.71
CA SER A 103 -8.73 -8.11 -8.71
C SER A 103 -7.68 -9.16 -9.02
N ALA A 104 -7.44 -9.45 -10.29
CA ALA A 104 -6.43 -10.43 -10.71
C ALA A 104 -5.00 -9.90 -10.54
N VAL A 105 -4.77 -8.64 -10.90
CA VAL A 105 -3.46 -7.99 -10.73
C VAL A 105 -3.12 -7.85 -9.25
N VAL A 106 -4.08 -7.42 -8.41
CA VAL A 106 -3.84 -7.28 -6.96
C VAL A 106 -3.61 -8.64 -6.29
N GLY A 107 -4.40 -9.67 -6.66
CA GLY A 107 -4.18 -11.03 -6.19
C GLY A 107 -2.79 -11.56 -6.55
N THR A 108 -2.41 -11.43 -7.82
CA THR A 108 -1.09 -11.85 -8.32
C THR A 108 0.04 -11.05 -7.66
N GLY A 109 -0.13 -9.73 -7.49
CA GLY A 109 0.85 -8.87 -6.83
C GLY A 109 1.07 -9.25 -5.36
N SER A 110 -0.01 -9.54 -4.62
CA SER A 110 0.08 -10.00 -3.23
C SER A 110 0.81 -11.35 -3.11
N GLN A 111 0.58 -12.25 -4.06
CA GLN A 111 1.28 -13.54 -4.15
C GLN A 111 2.78 -13.35 -4.35
N LEU A 112 3.18 -12.47 -5.27
CA LEU A 112 4.58 -12.20 -5.58
C LEU A 112 5.28 -11.49 -4.41
N ALA A 113 4.63 -10.51 -3.79
CA ALA A 113 5.19 -9.82 -2.63
C ALA A 113 5.47 -10.77 -1.47
N LEU A 114 4.51 -11.65 -1.16
CA LEU A 114 4.67 -12.63 -0.08
C LEU A 114 5.71 -13.71 -0.43
N LEU A 115 5.75 -14.13 -1.70
CA LEU A 115 6.77 -15.06 -2.18
C LEU A 115 8.17 -14.48 -2.03
N VAL A 116 8.39 -13.23 -2.47
CA VAL A 116 9.70 -12.56 -2.35
C VAL A 116 10.11 -12.47 -0.89
N LEU A 117 9.21 -12.07 0.00
CA LEU A 117 9.47 -12.01 1.44
C LEU A 117 9.85 -13.38 2.02
N LEU A 118 9.13 -14.45 1.67
CA LEU A 118 9.43 -15.81 2.14
C LEU A 118 10.77 -16.33 1.61
N VAL A 119 11.12 -16.03 0.35
CA VAL A 119 12.39 -16.45 -0.25
C VAL A 119 13.57 -15.76 0.42
N ILE A 120 13.46 -14.46 0.70
CA ILE A 120 14.50 -13.70 1.43
C ILE A 120 14.71 -14.30 2.83
N LEU A 121 13.63 -14.68 3.51
CA LEU A 121 13.72 -15.26 4.86
C LEU A 121 14.30 -16.69 4.89
N ARG A 122 14.04 -17.52 3.88
CA ARG A 122 14.47 -18.95 3.89
C ARG A 122 15.85 -19.21 3.26
N GLY A 123 16.49 -18.23 2.63
CA GLY A 123 17.90 -18.29 2.17
C GLY A 123 18.23 -19.29 1.05
N SER A 124 17.35 -20.25 0.72
CA SER A 124 17.53 -21.21 -0.37
C SER A 124 16.52 -20.96 -1.49
N ILE A 125 17.01 -20.52 -2.66
CA ILE A 125 16.18 -19.97 -3.74
C ILE A 125 15.41 -21.06 -4.50
N VAL A 126 16.07 -22.15 -4.92
CA VAL A 126 15.49 -23.07 -5.93
C VAL A 126 14.38 -23.95 -5.37
N THR A 127 14.62 -24.65 -4.25
CA THR A 127 13.64 -25.56 -3.65
C THR A 127 12.53 -24.83 -2.92
N SER A 128 12.84 -23.70 -2.28
CA SER A 128 11.82 -22.89 -1.60
C SER A 128 10.87 -22.21 -2.58
N PHE A 129 11.32 -21.85 -3.80
CA PHE A 129 10.48 -21.14 -4.75
C PHE A 129 9.23 -21.93 -5.15
N ILE A 130 9.35 -23.21 -5.48
CA ILE A 130 8.23 -24.04 -5.95
C ILE A 130 7.20 -24.26 -4.82
N VAL A 131 7.68 -24.62 -3.62
CA VAL A 131 6.81 -24.89 -2.47
C VAL A 131 6.14 -23.61 -1.97
N CYS A 132 6.90 -22.53 -1.83
CA CYS A 132 6.35 -21.24 -1.43
C CYS A 132 5.36 -20.72 -2.47
N TYR A 133 5.64 -20.86 -3.78
CA TYR A 133 4.70 -20.48 -4.84
C TYR A 133 3.38 -21.24 -4.76
N ALA A 134 3.43 -22.55 -4.50
CA ALA A 134 2.23 -23.36 -4.30
C ALA A 134 1.41 -22.85 -3.11
N LEU A 135 2.04 -22.58 -1.97
CA LEU A 135 1.36 -22.08 -0.77
C LEU A 135 0.81 -20.66 -0.95
N THR A 136 1.56 -19.77 -1.60
CA THR A 136 1.13 -18.39 -1.83
C THR A 136 -0.02 -18.27 -2.84
N SER A 137 -0.28 -19.31 -3.65
CA SER A 137 -1.44 -19.36 -4.55
C SER A 137 -2.79 -19.30 -3.81
N PHE A 138 -2.86 -19.83 -2.58
CA PHE A 138 -4.05 -19.69 -1.74
C PHE A 138 -4.30 -18.22 -1.35
N ILE A 139 -3.24 -17.49 -0.98
CA ILE A 139 -3.32 -16.07 -0.62
C ILE A 139 -3.75 -15.23 -1.82
N SER A 140 -3.24 -15.54 -3.02
CA SER A 140 -3.63 -14.85 -4.25
C SER A 140 -5.13 -14.99 -4.53
N GLY A 141 -5.65 -16.21 -4.39
CA GLY A 141 -7.08 -16.52 -4.50
C GLY A 141 -7.90 -15.79 -3.45
N TYR A 142 -7.45 -15.76 -2.19
CA TYR A 142 -8.11 -15.10 -1.07
C TYR A 142 -8.22 -13.58 -1.27
N VAL A 143 -7.09 -12.92 -1.58
CA VAL A 143 -7.04 -11.47 -1.77
C VAL A 143 -7.86 -11.06 -2.99
N SER A 144 -7.70 -11.77 -4.11
CA SER A 144 -8.44 -11.49 -5.34
C SER A 144 -9.94 -11.68 -5.17
N GLY A 145 -10.36 -12.84 -4.62
CA GLY A 145 -11.75 -13.17 -4.37
C GLY A 145 -12.42 -12.22 -3.40
N GLY A 146 -11.71 -11.84 -2.33
CA GLY A 146 -12.21 -10.90 -1.35
C GLY A 146 -12.41 -9.50 -1.92
N MET A 147 -11.43 -8.97 -2.65
CA MET A 147 -11.55 -7.67 -3.30
C MET A 147 -12.64 -7.66 -4.38
N TYR A 148 -12.79 -8.77 -5.12
CA TYR A 148 -13.83 -8.94 -6.12
C TYR A 148 -15.24 -8.93 -5.51
N SER A 149 -15.43 -9.65 -4.40
CA SER A 149 -16.70 -9.66 -3.66
C SER A 149 -17.04 -8.30 -3.03
N ARG A 150 -16.06 -7.62 -2.41
CA ARG A 150 -16.27 -6.30 -1.77
C ARG A 150 -16.80 -5.26 -2.77
N ASN A 151 -16.26 -5.25 -3.98
CA ASN A 151 -16.67 -4.30 -5.01
C ASN A 151 -17.91 -4.76 -5.80
N GLY A 152 -18.72 -5.69 -5.28
CA GLY A 152 -20.01 -6.08 -5.88
C GLY A 152 -19.90 -6.93 -7.16
N GLY A 153 -18.77 -7.61 -7.38
CA GLY A 153 -18.55 -8.43 -8.56
C GLY A 153 -19.42 -9.68 -8.60
N LYS A 154 -20.21 -9.86 -9.67
CA LYS A 154 -21.10 -11.02 -9.85
C LYS A 154 -20.42 -12.24 -10.50
N SER A 155 -19.42 -12.01 -11.37
CA SER A 155 -18.74 -13.05 -12.17
C SER A 155 -17.42 -13.51 -11.55
N TRP A 156 -17.49 -14.06 -10.34
CA TRP A 156 -16.32 -14.45 -9.54
C TRP A 156 -15.45 -15.54 -10.19
N ILE A 157 -16.05 -16.42 -10.99
CA ILE A 157 -15.34 -17.49 -11.72
C ILE A 157 -14.36 -16.87 -12.73
N LYS A 158 -14.76 -15.80 -13.43
CA LYS A 158 -13.90 -15.11 -14.40
C LYS A 158 -12.72 -14.44 -13.71
N SER A 159 -12.93 -13.87 -12.53
CA SER A 159 -11.85 -13.29 -11.71
C SER A 159 -10.88 -14.38 -11.23
N MET A 160 -11.39 -15.48 -10.69
CA MET A 160 -10.56 -16.61 -10.25
C MET A 160 -9.68 -17.16 -11.38
N ILE A 161 -10.28 -17.44 -12.54
CA ILE A 161 -9.54 -17.98 -13.70
C ILE A 161 -8.45 -16.99 -14.12
N LEU A 162 -8.80 -15.71 -14.24
CA LEU A 162 -7.84 -14.67 -14.64
C LEU A 162 -6.69 -14.56 -13.63
N THR A 163 -6.97 -14.56 -12.32
CA THR A 163 -5.94 -14.51 -11.27
C THR A 163 -5.03 -15.74 -11.31
N ALA A 164 -5.61 -16.93 -11.47
CA ALA A 164 -4.86 -18.17 -11.51
C ALA A 164 -4.00 -18.30 -12.78
N SER A 165 -4.44 -17.73 -13.91
CA SER A 165 -3.76 -17.85 -15.20
C SER A 165 -2.80 -16.71 -15.53
N LEU A 166 -2.93 -15.52 -14.93
CA LEU A 166 -2.16 -14.32 -15.33
C LEU A 166 -0.65 -14.53 -15.25
N PHE A 167 -0.16 -15.06 -14.13
CA PHE A 167 1.28 -15.31 -13.94
C PHE A 167 1.81 -16.51 -14.75
N PRO A 168 1.16 -17.70 -14.74
CA PRO A 168 1.60 -18.82 -15.58
C PRO A 168 1.62 -18.52 -17.07
N PHE A 169 0.65 -17.74 -17.57
CA PHE A 169 0.58 -17.40 -18.99
C PHE A 169 1.68 -16.41 -19.39
N LEU A 170 2.03 -15.47 -18.51
CA LEU A 170 3.23 -14.64 -18.64
C LEU A 170 4.50 -15.49 -18.65
N GLY A 171 4.62 -16.44 -17.72
CA GLY A 171 5.74 -17.39 -17.66
C GLY A 171 5.84 -18.25 -18.93
N LEU A 172 4.70 -18.67 -19.49
CA LEU A 172 4.63 -19.36 -20.78
C LEU A 172 5.12 -18.51 -21.94
N GLY A 173 4.66 -17.25 -22.02
CA GLY A 173 5.07 -16.33 -23.09
C GLY A 173 6.57 -16.08 -23.08
N ILE A 174 7.12 -15.80 -21.89
CA ILE A 174 8.57 -15.63 -21.70
C ILE A 174 9.30 -16.94 -22.01
N GLY A 175 8.80 -18.05 -21.49
CA GLY A 175 9.39 -19.37 -21.70
C GLY A 175 9.41 -19.77 -23.17
N PHE A 176 8.32 -19.54 -23.90
CA PHE A 176 8.22 -19.79 -25.33
C PHE A 176 9.19 -18.92 -26.13
N ALA A 177 9.31 -17.64 -25.79
CA ALA A 177 10.28 -16.74 -26.42
C ALA A 177 11.73 -17.20 -26.17
N LEU A 178 12.08 -17.51 -24.93
CA LEU A 178 13.40 -18.03 -24.57
C LEU A 178 13.68 -19.38 -25.23
N ASN A 179 12.69 -20.27 -25.31
CA ASN A 179 12.82 -21.58 -25.94
C ASN A 179 13.02 -21.44 -27.46
N THR A 180 12.33 -20.49 -28.10
CA THR A 180 12.54 -20.14 -29.52
C THR A 180 13.98 -19.69 -29.75
N VAL A 181 14.50 -18.78 -28.92
CA VAL A 181 15.90 -18.31 -28.99
C VAL A 181 16.90 -19.45 -28.71
N ALA A 182 16.60 -20.32 -27.74
CA ALA A 182 17.45 -21.45 -27.39
C ALA A 182 17.58 -22.45 -28.55
N ILE A 183 16.48 -22.71 -29.28
CA ILE A 183 16.48 -23.55 -30.48
C ILE A 183 17.36 -22.93 -31.57
N PHE A 184 17.29 -21.61 -31.80
CA PHE A 184 18.17 -20.91 -32.75
C PHE A 184 19.65 -21.01 -32.37
N CYS A 185 19.97 -21.02 -31.08
CA CYS A 185 21.33 -21.18 -30.56
C CYS A 185 21.76 -22.65 -30.38
N GLY A 186 20.95 -23.64 -30.79
CA GLY A 186 21.25 -25.06 -30.64
C GLY A 186 21.29 -25.57 -29.19
N SER A 187 20.68 -24.84 -28.25
CA SER A 187 20.67 -25.18 -26.83
C SER A 187 19.45 -26.04 -26.47
N LEU A 188 19.69 -27.13 -25.73
CA LEU A 188 18.67 -28.08 -25.24
C LEU A 188 17.99 -27.62 -23.94
N ALA A 189 18.08 -26.34 -23.58
CA ALA A 189 17.47 -25.78 -22.38
C ALA A 189 15.93 -25.63 -22.54
N ALA A 190 15.25 -26.75 -22.71
CA ALA A 190 13.79 -26.80 -22.73
C ALA A 190 13.25 -26.60 -21.31
N ILE A 191 12.35 -25.63 -21.15
CA ILE A 191 11.60 -25.50 -19.90
C ILE A 191 10.73 -26.76 -19.75
N PRO A 192 10.88 -27.51 -18.64
CA PRO A 192 10.19 -28.78 -18.49
C PRO A 192 8.67 -28.55 -18.38
N PHE A 193 7.89 -29.26 -19.19
CA PHE A 193 6.42 -29.28 -19.12
C PHE A 193 5.87 -29.69 -17.74
N VAL A 194 6.71 -30.25 -16.87
CA VAL A 194 6.39 -30.63 -15.49
C VAL A 194 5.84 -29.46 -14.67
N VAL A 195 6.27 -28.22 -14.95
CA VAL A 195 5.78 -27.01 -14.28
C VAL A 195 4.27 -26.80 -14.50
N PHE A 196 3.74 -27.20 -15.67
CA PHE A 196 2.30 -27.15 -15.97
C PHE A 196 1.48 -28.10 -15.13
N VAL A 197 2.00 -29.31 -14.92
CA VAL A 197 1.32 -30.34 -14.13
C VAL A 197 1.22 -29.88 -12.68
N ILE A 198 2.30 -29.34 -12.12
CA ILE A 198 2.32 -28.80 -10.76
C ILE A 198 1.33 -27.64 -10.62
N TRP A 199 1.29 -26.72 -11.59
CA TRP A 199 0.35 -25.61 -11.57
C TRP A 199 -1.11 -26.09 -11.64
N ALA A 200 -1.45 -26.99 -12.56
CA ALA A 200 -2.82 -27.45 -12.78
C ALA A 200 -3.38 -28.26 -11.59
N PHE A 201 -2.55 -29.09 -10.97
CA PHE A 201 -2.99 -29.99 -9.89
C PHE A 201 -2.81 -29.42 -8.48
N ILE A 202 -1.94 -28.42 -8.28
CA ILE A 202 -1.67 -27.86 -6.95
C ILE A 202 -2.11 -26.39 -6.88
N SER A 203 -1.52 -25.52 -7.71
CA SER A 203 -1.77 -24.08 -7.60
C SER A 203 -3.20 -23.68 -7.99
N PHE A 204 -3.76 -24.27 -9.04
CA PHE A 204 -5.12 -23.97 -9.49
C PHE A 204 -6.21 -24.34 -8.47
N PRO A 205 -6.24 -25.56 -7.89
CA PRO A 205 -7.23 -25.88 -6.85
C PRO A 205 -7.01 -25.10 -5.55
N LEU A 206 -5.76 -24.81 -5.15
CA LEU A 206 -5.51 -23.94 -4.00
C LEU A 206 -6.01 -22.51 -4.22
N ALA A 207 -5.82 -21.94 -5.41
CA ALA A 207 -6.34 -20.63 -5.75
C ALA A 207 -7.88 -20.61 -5.72
N LEU A 208 -8.54 -21.69 -6.18
CA LEU A 208 -9.99 -21.85 -6.09
C LEU A 208 -10.46 -21.82 -4.63
N LEU A 209 -9.83 -22.64 -3.78
CA LEU A 209 -10.13 -22.68 -2.34
C LEU A 209 -9.92 -21.30 -1.70
N GLY A 210 -8.81 -20.64 -2.01
CA GLY A 210 -8.51 -19.28 -1.55
C GLY A 210 -9.60 -18.30 -1.96
N THR A 211 -10.04 -18.32 -3.22
CA THR A 211 -11.13 -17.46 -3.70
C THR A 211 -12.46 -17.73 -3.00
N VAL A 212 -12.83 -18.98 -2.77
CA VAL A 212 -14.07 -19.31 -2.04
C VAL A 212 -14.01 -18.76 -0.62
N VAL A 213 -12.91 -19.00 0.11
CA VAL A 213 -12.71 -18.50 1.48
C VAL A 213 -12.70 -16.97 1.51
N GLY A 214 -11.95 -16.32 0.61
CA GLY A 214 -11.86 -14.87 0.55
C GLY A 214 -13.18 -14.19 0.25
N ARG A 215 -14.02 -14.81 -0.57
CA ARG A 215 -15.39 -14.33 -0.85
C ARG A 215 -16.33 -14.49 0.33
N ASN A 216 -16.23 -15.59 1.07
CA ASN A 216 -17.09 -15.84 2.23
C ASN A 216 -16.73 -14.94 3.42
N TRP A 217 -15.44 -14.66 3.62
CA TRP A 217 -14.97 -13.83 4.73
C TRP A 217 -14.94 -12.34 4.44
N SER A 218 -15.06 -11.95 3.17
CA SER A 218 -15.12 -10.55 2.80
C SER A 218 -16.49 -9.98 3.10
N ALA A 219 -16.61 -9.40 4.30
CA ALA A 219 -17.72 -8.56 4.70
C ALA A 219 -17.93 -7.40 3.71
N ALA A 220 -19.14 -6.84 3.72
CA ALA A 220 -19.49 -5.66 2.93
C ALA A 220 -18.46 -4.53 3.13
N PRO A 221 -18.19 -3.71 2.10
CA PRO A 221 -17.27 -2.57 2.21
C PRO A 221 -17.55 -1.74 3.45
N ASN A 222 -16.55 -1.60 4.31
CA ASN A 222 -16.65 -0.77 5.49
C ASN A 222 -16.18 0.64 5.13
N ASN A 223 -17.09 1.42 4.52
CA ASN A 223 -16.78 2.78 4.11
C ASN A 223 -16.60 3.66 5.36
N PRO A 224 -15.46 4.36 5.50
CA PRO A 224 -15.18 5.21 6.67
C PRO A 224 -16.17 6.38 6.80
N PHE A 225 -16.88 6.72 5.73
CA PHE A 225 -17.88 7.78 5.68
C PHE A 225 -19.31 7.31 5.97
N ARG A 226 -19.55 5.99 6.08
CA ARG A 226 -20.88 5.46 6.42
C ARG A 226 -21.30 5.82 7.85
N ASP A 227 -20.33 6.06 8.74
CA ASP A 227 -20.56 6.20 10.17
C ASP A 227 -20.27 7.64 10.70
N GLY A 228 -20.14 8.65 9.83
CA GLY A 228 -19.92 10.05 10.26
C GLY A 228 -18.59 10.33 10.98
N ARG A 229 -17.71 9.32 11.13
CA ARG A 229 -16.48 9.38 11.95
C ARG A 229 -15.47 10.44 11.50
N VAL A 230 -15.47 10.80 10.22
CA VAL A 230 -14.50 11.77 9.67
C VAL A 230 -14.75 13.18 10.22
N GLY A 231 -16.01 13.61 10.40
CA GLY A 231 -16.32 14.90 11.02
C GLY A 231 -15.90 14.96 12.50
N SER A 232 -16.06 13.85 13.23
CA SER A 232 -15.70 13.76 14.65
C SER A 232 -14.20 13.95 14.89
N ILE A 233 -13.32 13.45 14.01
CA ILE A 233 -11.86 13.53 14.17
C ILE A 233 -11.38 14.99 14.08
N PHE A 234 -11.94 15.79 13.17
CA PHE A 234 -11.56 17.19 13.03
C PHE A 234 -12.03 18.04 14.22
N ILE A 235 -13.18 17.71 14.81
CA ILE A 235 -13.72 18.38 16.00
C ILE A 235 -12.89 18.02 17.24
N GLU A 236 -12.57 16.76 17.45
CA GLU A 236 -11.69 16.29 18.54
C GLU A 236 -10.31 16.95 18.49
N MET A 237 -9.71 17.04 17.30
CA MET A 237 -8.41 17.68 17.12
C MET A 237 -8.47 19.18 17.45
N TYR A 238 -9.57 19.88 17.11
CA TYR A 238 -9.77 21.28 17.49
C TYR A 238 -9.85 21.47 19.02
N PHE A 239 -10.55 20.59 19.74
CA PHE A 239 -10.63 20.66 21.21
C PHE A 239 -9.27 20.42 21.87
N VAL A 240 -8.47 19.48 21.35
CA VAL A 240 -7.12 19.23 21.85
C VAL A 240 -6.22 20.45 21.62
N PHE A 241 -6.21 21.02 20.41
CA PHE A 241 -5.38 22.18 20.09
C PHE A 241 -5.82 23.45 20.84
N THR A 242 -7.12 23.67 21.02
CA THR A 242 -7.62 24.80 21.82
C THR A 242 -7.38 24.61 23.31
N SER A 243 -7.38 23.38 23.83
CA SER A 243 -7.00 23.07 25.21
C SER A 243 -5.52 23.33 25.48
N PHE A 244 -4.63 23.02 24.53
CA PHE A 244 -3.20 23.35 24.62
C PHE A 244 -2.94 24.86 24.60
N TRP A 245 -3.72 25.64 23.84
CA TRP A 245 -3.54 27.08 23.72
C TRP A 245 -4.25 27.89 24.83
N ASN A 246 -5.28 27.32 25.46
CA ASN A 246 -5.97 27.92 26.61
C ASN A 246 -5.39 27.51 27.96
N TYR A 247 -4.35 26.66 28.01
CA TYR A 247 -3.63 26.41 29.25
C TYR A 247 -2.82 27.66 29.61
N LYS A 248 -3.48 28.61 30.27
CA LYS A 248 -2.82 29.73 30.93
C LYS A 248 -1.81 29.16 31.91
N VAL A 249 -0.54 29.42 31.64
CA VAL A 249 0.51 29.42 32.64
C VAL A 249 0.10 30.45 33.69
N TYR A 250 -0.41 29.96 34.82
CA TYR A 250 -0.50 30.70 36.07
C TYR A 250 0.68 30.29 36.95
#